data_AF-A0A453BLS1-F1
#
_entry.id   AF-A0A453BLS1-F1
#
_cell.length_a   1.000
_cell.length_b   1.000
_cell.length_c   1.000
_cell.angle_alpha   90.00
_cell.angle_beta   90.00
_cell.angle_gamma   90.00
#
_symmetry.space_group_name_H-M   'P 1'
#
loop_
_entity.id
_entity.type
_entity.pdbx_description
1 polymer ?
#
loop_
_entity_poly.entity_id
_entity_poly.type
_entity_poly.pdbx_seq_one_letter_code
_entity_poly.pdbx_strand_id
1 'polypeptide(L)'
;ADSMDENTSQVPHARRSKVWEHYEVDLVLVDGDLKAVCKYRGAQLHTRFGTSSLTTHIVEACRSIQEACRKRFLLTMKRKPSEGLFVFDEKVCREHMVKYCIHVEIPFLKFEDPHLQPWIDSMQPAFQIKGRHTIRDDAVKMYKGMKKDIEAELQNLDSRICLTSDMWTSSQLGLHVHRRPLYQCRIQLQEEDHKFRRSEVSPHRLCNRRRNSSLLNRMGH
;
A
#
# COMPACT_ATOMS: atom_id res chain seq x y z
N ALA A 1 -57.98 46.07 -13.98
CA ALA A 1 -57.29 45.07 -13.15
C ALA A 1 -55.96 44.85 -13.81
N ASP A 2 -54.95 45.58 -13.34
CA ASP A 2 -53.58 45.58 -13.84
C ASP A 2 -52.65 45.38 -12.65
N SER A 3 -51.47 44.80 -12.93
CA SER A 3 -50.36 44.44 -12.03
C SER A 3 -50.51 43.12 -11.27
N MET A 4 -49.58 42.19 -11.54
CA MET A 4 -48.77 41.53 -10.51
C MET A 4 -47.43 41.13 -11.13
N ASP A 5 -46.38 41.82 -10.70
CA ASP A 5 -44.99 41.52 -10.93
C ASP A 5 -44.60 40.31 -10.07
N GLU A 6 -44.07 39.24 -10.65
CA GLU A 6 -43.46 38.15 -9.87
C GLU A 6 -41.96 38.02 -10.20
N ASN A 7 -41.22 38.90 -9.54
CA ASN A 7 -39.79 38.85 -9.31
C ASN A 7 -39.41 37.50 -8.68
N THR A 8 -39.14 36.48 -9.50
CA THR A 8 -38.59 35.21 -9.04
C THR A 8 -37.11 35.41 -8.70
N SER A 9 -36.85 35.89 -7.48
CA SER A 9 -35.55 35.89 -6.85
C SER A 9 -35.10 34.44 -6.62
N GLN A 10 -34.42 33.85 -7.61
CA GLN A 10 -33.85 32.52 -7.48
C GLN A 10 -32.65 32.56 -6.53
N VAL A 11 -32.80 31.98 -5.34
CA VAL A 11 -31.71 31.72 -4.40
C VAL A 11 -30.65 30.87 -5.13
N PRO A 12 -29.36 31.27 -5.21
CA PRO A 12 -28.37 30.53 -5.98
C PRO A 12 -28.08 29.19 -5.30
N HIS A 13 -28.48 28.07 -5.92
CA HIS A 13 -27.98 26.76 -5.55
C HIS A 13 -26.44 26.78 -5.61
N ALA A 14 -25.79 26.34 -4.54
CA ALA A 14 -24.33 26.22 -4.48
C ALA A 14 -23.84 25.38 -5.66
N ARG A 15 -23.14 26.02 -6.60
CA ARG A 15 -22.69 25.37 -7.82
C ARG A 15 -21.64 24.32 -7.46
N ARG A 16 -21.88 23.05 -7.83
CA ARG A 16 -21.09 21.89 -7.39
C ARG A 16 -19.63 21.88 -7.86
N SER A 17 -19.29 22.56 -8.96
CA SER A 17 -17.95 22.54 -9.56
C SER A 17 -17.07 23.70 -9.09
N LYS A 18 -15.81 23.42 -8.73
CA LYS A 18 -14.84 24.44 -8.31
C LYS A 18 -14.47 25.44 -9.42
N VAL A 19 -14.78 25.11 -10.68
CA VAL A 19 -14.63 26.02 -11.83
C VAL A 19 -15.36 27.36 -11.63
N TRP A 20 -16.46 27.36 -10.88
CA TRP A 20 -17.31 28.54 -10.66
C TRP A 20 -16.66 29.61 -9.79
N GLU A 21 -15.57 29.30 -9.08
CA GLU A 21 -14.76 30.30 -8.36
C GLU A 21 -14.22 31.38 -9.32
N HIS A 22 -14.01 31.03 -10.59
CA HIS A 22 -13.43 31.89 -11.62
C HIS A 22 -14.46 32.61 -12.51
N TYR A 23 -15.76 32.39 -12.28
CA TYR A 23 -16.87 33.00 -13.02
C TYR A 23 -17.77 33.82 -12.11
N GLU A 24 -18.47 34.79 -12.68
CA GLU A 24 -19.50 35.55 -11.99
C GLU A 24 -20.65 34.64 -11.54
N VAL A 25 -21.26 35.02 -10.42
CA VAL A 25 -22.36 34.25 -9.80
C VAL A 25 -23.60 34.35 -10.67
N ASP A 26 -23.81 35.48 -11.32
CA ASP A 26 -24.98 35.71 -12.18
C ASP A 26 -24.69 35.27 -13.61
N LEU A 27 -25.66 34.58 -14.22
CA LEU A 27 -25.61 34.24 -15.63
C LEU A 27 -26.29 35.35 -16.42
N VAL A 28 -25.70 35.76 -17.53
CA VAL A 28 -26.26 36.79 -18.39
C VAL A 28 -27.06 36.11 -19.50
N LEU A 29 -28.31 36.54 -19.70
CA LEU A 29 -29.14 36.10 -20.83
C LEU A 29 -28.71 36.87 -22.09
N VAL A 30 -28.10 36.17 -23.04
CA VAL A 30 -27.67 36.72 -24.33
C VAL A 30 -28.18 35.81 -25.44
N ASP A 31 -28.97 36.36 -26.38
CA ASP A 31 -29.57 35.62 -27.49
C ASP A 31 -30.43 34.42 -27.06
N GLY A 32 -31.18 34.57 -25.96
CA GLY A 32 -32.01 33.50 -25.39
C GLY A 32 -31.21 32.45 -24.61
N ASP A 33 -29.94 32.69 -24.35
CA ASP A 33 -29.03 31.77 -23.67
C ASP A 33 -28.41 32.30 -22.39
N LEU A 34 -28.43 31.48 -21.34
CA LEU A 34 -27.69 31.74 -20.12
C LEU A 34 -26.20 31.48 -20.36
N LYS A 35 -25.40 32.54 -20.25
CA LYS A 35 -23.94 32.51 -20.40
C LYS A 35 -23.25 32.86 -19.08
N ALA A 36 -22.18 32.14 -18.77
CA ALA A 36 -21.30 32.44 -17.65
C ALA A 36 -20.25 33.47 -18.06
N VAL A 37 -20.02 34.47 -17.21
CA VAL A 37 -19.05 35.56 -17.45
C VAL A 37 -17.78 35.31 -16.66
N CYS A 38 -16.63 35.28 -17.35
CA CYS A 38 -15.32 35.10 -16.72
C CYS A 38 -14.88 36.36 -15.95
N LYS A 39 -14.56 36.23 -14.65
CA LYS A 39 -14.16 37.35 -13.78
C LYS A 39 -12.91 38.11 -14.25
N TYR A 40 -12.04 37.47 -15.04
CA TYR A 40 -10.75 38.04 -15.44
C TYR A 40 -10.78 38.79 -16.77
N ARG A 41 -11.73 38.44 -17.66
CA ARG A 41 -11.75 38.93 -19.05
C ARG A 41 -13.14 39.36 -19.53
N GLY A 42 -14.19 39.10 -18.75
CA GLY A 42 -15.58 39.31 -19.19
C GLY A 42 -16.02 38.36 -20.32
N ALA A 43 -15.26 37.30 -20.61
CA ALA A 43 -15.61 36.36 -21.67
C ALA A 43 -16.90 35.61 -21.33
N GLN A 44 -17.85 35.58 -22.27
CA GLN A 44 -19.14 34.91 -22.12
C GLN A 44 -19.05 33.49 -22.67
N LEU A 45 -19.40 32.49 -21.84
CA LEU A 45 -19.34 31.08 -22.19
C LEU A 45 -20.68 30.40 -21.95
N HIS A 46 -21.10 29.57 -22.91
CA HIS A 46 -22.32 28.78 -22.76
C HIS A 46 -22.15 27.68 -21.70
N THR A 47 -23.21 27.45 -20.92
CA THR A 47 -23.28 26.43 -19.86
C THR A 47 -24.18 25.24 -20.21
N ARG A 48 -24.72 25.20 -21.45
CA ARG A 48 -25.69 24.20 -21.91
C ARG A 48 -25.21 22.75 -21.76
N PHE A 49 -23.92 22.50 -21.94
CA PHE A 49 -23.33 21.15 -21.96
C PHE A 49 -22.36 20.89 -20.79
N GLY A 50 -22.72 21.37 -19.60
CA GLY A 50 -21.91 21.21 -18.38
C GLY A 50 -20.80 22.26 -18.25
N THR A 51 -19.73 21.93 -17.52
CA THR A 51 -18.68 22.89 -17.13
C THR A 51 -17.35 22.72 -17.89
N SER A 52 -17.33 21.88 -18.93
CA SER A 52 -16.13 21.61 -19.72
C SER A 52 -15.65 22.85 -20.47
N SER A 53 -16.57 23.58 -21.12
CA SER A 53 -16.28 24.85 -21.80
C SER A 53 -15.65 25.89 -20.86
N LEU A 54 -16.19 25.99 -19.64
CA LEU A 54 -15.70 26.88 -18.59
C LEU A 54 -14.29 26.48 -18.12
N THR A 55 -14.02 25.18 -18.07
CA THR A 55 -12.71 24.63 -17.66
C THR A 55 -11.66 24.90 -18.74
N THR A 56 -11.94 24.55 -19.99
CA THR A 56 -11.03 24.80 -21.13
C THR A 56 -10.68 26.27 -21.26
N HIS A 57 -11.64 27.17 -21.06
CA HIS A 57 -11.36 28.60 -21.07
C HIS A 57 -10.31 29.01 -20.02
N ILE A 58 -10.41 28.54 -18.76
CA ILE A 58 -9.43 28.90 -17.72
C ILE A 58 -8.04 28.33 -18.04
N VAL A 59 -7.99 27.10 -18.55
CA VAL A 59 -6.73 26.39 -18.82
C VAL A 59 -6.01 26.97 -20.03
N GLU A 60 -6.72 27.23 -21.13
CA GLU A 60 -6.12 27.47 -22.44
C GLU A 60 -6.30 28.90 -22.97
N ALA A 61 -7.49 29.50 -22.77
CA ALA A 61 -7.86 30.74 -23.45
C ALA A 61 -7.71 32.00 -22.58
N CYS A 62 -7.88 31.87 -21.27
CA CYS A 62 -7.84 32.99 -20.35
C CYS A 62 -6.40 33.41 -20.09
N ARG A 63 -5.85 34.38 -20.83
CA ARG A 63 -4.48 34.91 -20.57
C ARG A 63 -4.42 35.93 -19.42
N SER A 64 -5.54 36.35 -18.83
CA SER A 64 -5.58 37.34 -17.73
C SER A 64 -5.54 36.70 -16.34
N ILE A 65 -5.73 35.38 -16.23
CA ILE A 65 -5.50 34.66 -14.98
C ILE A 65 -3.99 34.49 -14.75
N GLN A 66 -3.54 34.83 -13.54
CA GLN A 66 -2.15 34.66 -13.13
C GLN A 66 -1.75 33.19 -13.18
N GLU A 67 -0.50 32.93 -13.57
CA GLU A 67 0.01 31.56 -13.76
C GLU A 67 -0.07 30.71 -12.47
N ALA A 68 0.20 31.31 -11.31
CA ALA A 68 0.06 30.64 -10.02
C ALA A 68 -1.38 30.19 -9.74
N CYS A 69 -2.36 31.04 -10.09
CA CYS A 69 -3.78 30.73 -9.93
C CYS A 69 -4.22 29.61 -10.91
N ARG A 70 -3.74 29.66 -12.17
CA ARG A 70 -3.96 28.61 -13.17
C ARG A 70 -3.38 27.27 -12.74
N LYS A 71 -2.15 27.25 -12.19
CA LYS A 71 -1.51 26.04 -11.64
C LYS A 71 -2.32 25.44 -10.49
N ARG A 72 -2.81 26.27 -9.56
CA ARG A 72 -3.65 25.82 -8.43
C ARG A 72 -4.99 25.25 -8.90
N PHE A 73 -5.61 25.87 -9.90
CA PHE A 73 -6.82 25.35 -10.53
C PHE A 73 -6.59 23.99 -11.22
N LEU A 74 -5.51 23.86 -11.99
CA LEU A 74 -5.14 22.59 -12.64
C LEU A 74 -4.91 21.46 -11.63
N LEU A 75 -4.25 21.74 -10.50
CA LEU A 75 -4.07 20.75 -9.42
C LEU A 75 -5.41 20.28 -8.83
N THR A 76 -6.40 21.17 -8.80
CA THR A 76 -7.74 20.89 -8.29
C THR A 76 -8.60 20.10 -9.29
N MET A 77 -8.36 20.30 -10.59
CA MET A 77 -9.06 19.65 -11.70
C MET A 77 -8.41 18.37 -12.21
N LYS A 78 -7.17 18.08 -11.80
CA LYS A 78 -6.58 16.75 -11.94
C LYS A 78 -7.45 15.77 -11.16
N ARG A 79 -8.47 15.24 -11.82
CA ARG A 79 -8.88 13.85 -11.61
C ARG A 79 -7.57 13.07 -11.59
N LYS A 80 -7.41 12.17 -10.61
CA LYS A 80 -6.39 11.11 -10.69
C LYS A 80 -6.31 10.71 -12.16
N PRO A 81 -5.11 10.67 -12.78
CA PRO A 81 -5.03 10.24 -14.16
C PRO A 81 -5.88 8.99 -14.22
N SER A 82 -6.86 8.94 -15.12
CA SER A 82 -7.47 7.68 -15.48
C SER A 82 -6.27 6.83 -15.89
N GLU A 83 -5.82 6.00 -14.95
CA GLU A 83 -4.67 5.13 -15.13
C GLU A 83 -4.92 4.46 -16.47
N GLY A 84 -3.97 4.62 -17.39
CA GLY A 84 -4.07 4.01 -18.70
C GLY A 84 -4.51 2.56 -18.52
N LEU A 85 -5.38 2.11 -19.43
CA LEU A 85 -5.89 0.72 -19.52
C LEU A 85 -5.01 -0.22 -18.71
N PHE A 86 -5.48 -0.68 -17.55
CA PHE A 86 -4.70 -1.56 -16.69
C PHE A 86 -4.21 -2.75 -17.52
N VAL A 87 -2.91 -2.81 -17.79
CA VAL A 87 -2.28 -3.93 -18.49
C VAL A 87 -1.77 -4.88 -17.43
N PHE A 88 -2.33 -6.09 -17.42
CA PHE A 88 -1.88 -7.13 -16.53
C PHE A 88 -0.48 -7.61 -16.94
N ASP A 89 0.46 -7.57 -15.99
CA ASP A 89 1.80 -8.16 -16.15
C ASP A 89 1.94 -9.37 -15.21
N GLU A 90 2.00 -10.57 -15.82
CA GLU A 90 2.18 -11.84 -15.11
C GLU A 90 3.47 -11.87 -14.27
N LYS A 91 4.55 -11.23 -14.74
CA LYS A 91 5.84 -11.23 -14.04
C LYS A 91 5.75 -10.42 -12.76
N VAL A 92 5.15 -9.23 -12.83
CA VAL A 92 4.96 -8.34 -11.66
C VAL A 92 4.04 -9.00 -10.63
N CYS A 93 2.96 -9.64 -11.09
CA CYS A 93 2.06 -10.40 -10.21
C CYS A 93 2.81 -11.56 -9.51
N ARG A 94 3.59 -12.34 -10.26
CA ARG A 94 4.38 -13.46 -9.72
C ARG A 94 5.43 -13.00 -8.71
N GLU A 95 6.13 -11.89 -8.98
CA GLU A 95 7.10 -11.34 -8.03
C GLU A 95 6.44 -10.92 -6.70
N HIS A 96 5.29 -10.26 -6.74
CA HIS A 96 4.54 -9.92 -5.52
C HIS A 96 4.05 -11.15 -4.76
N MET A 97 3.56 -12.17 -5.49
CA MET A 97 3.15 -13.44 -4.88
C MET A 97 4.31 -14.10 -4.15
N VAL A 98 5.49 -14.19 -4.78
CA VAL A 98 6.69 -14.79 -4.16
C VAL A 98 7.13 -14.00 -2.92
N LYS A 99 7.12 -12.67 -2.97
CA LYS A 99 7.40 -11.81 -1.80
C LYS A 99 6.45 -12.12 -0.64
N TYR A 100 5.16 -12.22 -0.93
CA TYR A 100 4.15 -12.57 0.07
C TYR A 100 4.41 -13.96 0.67
N CYS A 101 4.72 -14.96 -0.16
CA CYS A 101 5.02 -16.32 0.31
C CYS A 101 6.23 -16.39 1.24
N ILE A 102 7.28 -15.63 0.93
CA ILE A 102 8.46 -15.54 1.80
C ILE A 102 8.08 -14.84 3.12
N HIS A 103 7.33 -13.73 3.05
CA HIS A 103 6.95 -12.95 4.22
C HIS A 103 6.12 -13.74 5.24
N VAL A 104 5.15 -14.52 4.77
CA VAL A 104 4.25 -15.32 5.63
C VAL A 104 4.62 -16.81 5.69
N GLU A 105 5.81 -17.17 5.21
CA GLU A 105 6.38 -18.53 5.26
C GLU A 105 5.44 -19.64 4.70
N ILE A 106 4.78 -19.37 3.58
CA ILE A 106 3.83 -20.33 2.97
C ILE A 106 4.59 -21.58 2.49
N PRO A 107 4.17 -22.79 2.91
CA PRO A 107 4.74 -24.03 2.38
C PRO A 107 4.54 -24.14 0.87
N PHE A 108 5.61 -24.41 0.11
CA PHE A 108 5.54 -24.52 -1.35
C PHE A 108 4.57 -25.61 -1.86
N LEU A 109 4.25 -26.60 -1.03
CA LEU A 109 3.26 -27.63 -1.34
C LEU A 109 1.87 -27.04 -1.63
N LYS A 110 1.55 -25.85 -1.09
CA LYS A 110 0.28 -25.16 -1.35
C LYS A 110 0.08 -24.81 -2.83
N PHE A 111 1.15 -24.70 -3.60
CA PHE A 111 1.11 -24.43 -5.05
C PHE A 111 0.74 -25.66 -5.90
N GLU A 112 0.59 -26.83 -5.29
CA GLU A 112 0.06 -28.03 -5.93
C GLU A 112 -1.39 -28.31 -5.53
N ASP A 113 -2.01 -27.45 -4.71
CA ASP A 113 -3.41 -27.60 -4.31
C ASP A 113 -4.33 -27.37 -5.52
N PRO A 114 -5.18 -28.36 -5.89
CA PRO A 114 -6.10 -28.22 -7.03
C PRO A 114 -7.10 -27.07 -6.90
N HIS A 115 -7.37 -26.57 -5.69
CA HIS A 115 -8.31 -25.48 -5.45
C HIS A 115 -7.67 -24.09 -5.58
N LEU A 116 -6.33 -24.02 -5.63
CA LEU A 116 -5.62 -22.74 -5.70
C LEU A 116 -5.83 -22.07 -7.07
N GLN A 117 -5.67 -22.80 -8.17
CA GLN A 117 -5.82 -22.23 -9.52
C GLN A 117 -7.26 -21.73 -9.79
N PRO A 118 -8.34 -22.48 -9.49
CA PRO A 118 -9.71 -21.98 -9.63
C PRO A 118 -9.99 -20.72 -8.81
N TRP A 119 -9.43 -20.60 -7.61
CA TRP A 119 -9.56 -19.39 -6.81
C TRP A 119 -8.87 -18.20 -7.49
N ILE A 120 -7.66 -18.36 -8.02
CA ILE A 120 -6.97 -17.29 -8.74
C ILE A 120 -7.67 -16.96 -10.07
N ASP A 121 -8.18 -17.95 -10.80
CA ASP A 121 -8.94 -17.76 -12.05
C ASP A 121 -10.18 -16.88 -11.84
N SER A 122 -10.81 -16.96 -10.65
CA SER A 122 -11.94 -16.10 -10.28
C SER A 122 -11.57 -14.62 -10.15
N MET A 123 -10.29 -14.31 -9.91
CA MET A 123 -9.77 -12.95 -9.77
C MET A 123 -9.06 -12.45 -11.03
N GLN A 124 -8.21 -13.29 -11.63
CA GLN A 124 -7.46 -12.99 -12.85
C GLN A 124 -7.21 -14.27 -13.66
N PRO A 125 -8.05 -14.58 -14.66
CA PRO A 125 -7.94 -15.81 -15.46
C PRO A 125 -6.70 -15.85 -16.36
N ALA A 126 -6.09 -14.70 -16.66
CA ALA A 126 -4.85 -14.66 -17.42
C ALA A 126 -3.62 -15.11 -16.60
N PHE A 127 -3.74 -15.27 -15.28
CA PHE A 127 -2.62 -15.65 -14.42
C PHE A 127 -2.58 -17.16 -14.19
N GLN A 128 -1.52 -17.79 -14.68
CA GLN A 128 -1.28 -19.22 -14.48
C GLN A 128 -0.24 -19.43 -13.39
N ILE A 129 -0.68 -20.01 -12.28
CA ILE A 129 0.17 -20.30 -11.13
C ILE A 129 1.22 -21.33 -11.54
N LYS A 130 2.47 -21.09 -11.15
CA LYS A 130 3.54 -22.05 -11.39
C LYS A 130 3.59 -23.07 -10.26
N GLY A 131 4.03 -24.29 -10.59
CA GLY A 131 4.15 -25.37 -9.61
C GLY A 131 5.20 -25.08 -8.54
N ARG A 132 5.20 -25.90 -7.48
CA ARG A 132 6.05 -25.72 -6.29
C ARG A 132 7.54 -25.52 -6.60
N HIS A 133 8.07 -26.21 -7.62
CA HIS A 133 9.48 -26.14 -7.98
C HIS A 133 9.84 -24.76 -8.53
N THR A 134 9.02 -24.22 -9.41
CA THR A 134 9.23 -22.88 -9.97
C THR A 134 9.10 -21.81 -8.91
N ILE A 135 8.08 -21.89 -8.04
CA ILE A 135 7.91 -20.91 -6.95
C ILE A 135 9.07 -20.96 -5.95
N ARG A 136 9.56 -22.17 -5.63
CA ARG A 136 10.76 -22.34 -4.82
C ARG A 136 11.98 -21.69 -5.50
N ASP A 137 12.16 -21.93 -6.78
CA ASP A 137 13.33 -21.41 -7.51
C ASP A 137 13.26 -19.87 -7.64
N ASP A 138 12.07 -19.31 -7.84
CA ASP A 138 11.83 -17.85 -7.82
C ASP A 138 12.12 -17.27 -6.42
N ALA A 139 11.68 -17.94 -5.35
CA ALA A 139 11.98 -17.51 -3.98
C ALA A 139 13.49 -17.55 -3.67
N VAL A 140 14.19 -18.60 -4.10
CA VAL A 140 15.65 -18.72 -3.96
C VAL A 140 16.37 -17.65 -4.77
N LYS A 141 15.88 -17.33 -5.98
CA LYS A 141 16.41 -16.26 -6.82
C LYS A 141 16.27 -14.90 -6.11
N MET A 142 15.10 -14.62 -5.55
CA MET A 142 14.84 -13.40 -4.79
C MET A 142 15.75 -13.28 -3.56
N TYR A 143 15.88 -14.37 -2.79
CA TYR A 143 16.81 -14.43 -1.67
C TYR A 143 18.25 -14.13 -2.07
N LYS A 144 18.74 -14.72 -3.17
CA LYS A 144 20.09 -14.45 -3.69
C LYS A 144 20.28 -13.00 -4.09
N GLY A 145 19.24 -12.35 -4.62
CA GLY A 145 19.24 -10.91 -4.90
C GLY A 145 19.40 -10.09 -3.62
N MET A 146 18.46 -10.25 -2.68
CA MET A 146 18.49 -9.54 -1.40
C MET A 146 19.80 -9.77 -0.63
N LYS A 147 20.33 -10.99 -0.67
CA LYS A 147 21.63 -11.31 -0.06
C LYS A 147 22.76 -10.49 -0.67
N LYS A 148 22.81 -10.37 -2.00
CA LYS A 148 23.83 -9.55 -2.69
C LYS A 148 23.68 -8.07 -2.36
N ASP A 149 22.45 -7.58 -2.27
CA ASP A 149 22.17 -6.19 -1.93
C ASP A 149 22.67 -5.88 -0.51
N ILE A 150 22.35 -6.75 0.46
CA ILE A 150 22.86 -6.65 1.83
C ILE A 150 24.39 -6.76 1.86
N GLU A 151 24.99 -7.70 1.13
CA GLU A 151 26.45 -7.84 1.05
C GLU A 151 27.11 -6.55 0.52
N ALA A 152 26.53 -5.92 -0.49
CA ALA A 152 27.02 -4.66 -1.04
C ALA A 152 26.87 -3.50 -0.03
N GLU A 153 25.74 -3.42 0.67
CA GLU A 153 25.53 -2.43 1.72
C GLU A 153 26.55 -2.62 2.87
N LEU A 154 26.76 -3.85 3.32
CA LEU A 154 27.71 -4.16 4.38
C LEU A 154 29.17 -3.88 4.00
N GLN A 155 29.54 -4.10 2.73
CA GLN A 155 30.89 -3.80 2.23
C GLN A 155 31.18 -2.29 2.16
N ASN A 156 30.16 -1.46 2.01
CA ASN A 156 30.30 -0.01 1.94
C ASN A 156 30.30 0.68 3.32
N LEU A 157 30.21 -0.08 4.42
CA LEU A 157 30.23 0.47 5.76
C LEU A 157 31.67 0.55 6.28
N ASP A 158 32.08 1.75 6.70
CA ASP A 158 33.36 2.00 7.37
C ASP A 158 33.35 1.61 8.87
N SER A 159 32.22 1.10 9.36
CA SER A 159 31.97 0.77 10.77
C SER A 159 32.14 -0.73 11.05
N ARG A 160 32.41 -1.07 12.31
CA ARG A 160 32.39 -2.47 12.78
C ARG A 160 30.94 -2.92 12.97
N ILE A 161 30.63 -4.12 12.50
CA ILE A 161 29.28 -4.71 12.56
C ILE A 161 29.35 -5.97 13.41
N CYS A 162 28.46 -6.09 14.39
CA CYS A 162 28.26 -7.31 15.16
C CYS A 162 26.93 -7.96 14.75
N LEU A 163 27.00 -9.20 14.25
CA LEU A 163 25.81 -9.98 13.91
C LEU A 163 25.55 -11.01 15.01
N THR A 164 24.47 -10.82 15.76
CA THR A 164 23.98 -11.82 16.71
C THR A 164 22.83 -12.60 16.07
N SER A 165 23.04 -13.88 15.82
CA SER A 165 21.95 -14.81 15.48
C SER A 165 21.66 -15.66 16.70
N ASP A 166 20.40 -15.69 17.12
CA ASP A 166 19.93 -16.62 18.13
C ASP A 166 19.67 -17.98 17.50
N MET A 167 20.27 -19.01 18.10
CA MET A 167 20.05 -20.40 17.71
C MET A 167 19.28 -21.09 18.84
N TRP A 168 18.05 -21.52 18.57
CA TRP A 168 17.32 -22.41 19.46
C TRP A 168 17.09 -23.77 18.80
N THR A 169 17.31 -24.84 19.56
CA THR A 169 16.92 -26.21 19.19
C THR A 169 15.56 -26.53 19.81
N SER A 170 14.53 -26.74 18.98
CA SER A 170 13.25 -27.29 19.45
C SER A 170 13.42 -28.78 19.79
N SER A 171 13.02 -29.18 21.00
CA SER A 171 13.03 -30.58 21.47
C SER A 171 11.75 -31.35 21.10
N GLN A 172 10.78 -30.70 20.44
CA GLN A 172 9.53 -31.31 20.02
C GLN A 172 9.60 -31.60 18.52
N LEU A 173 10.10 -32.79 18.14
CA LEU A 173 9.78 -33.50 16.89
C LEU A 173 10.60 -34.79 16.88
N GLY A 174 10.14 -35.77 17.65
CA GLY A 174 10.56 -37.15 17.49
C GLY A 174 9.90 -37.71 16.24
N LEU A 175 10.49 -37.52 15.07
CA LEU A 175 10.36 -38.37 13.88
C LEU A 175 11.51 -38.01 12.92
N HIS A 176 12.25 -39.04 12.50
CA HIS A 176 13.39 -38.97 11.58
C HIS A 176 13.03 -38.27 10.26
N VAL A 177 13.30 -36.97 10.11
CA VAL A 177 13.58 -36.31 8.82
C VAL A 177 14.54 -35.14 9.07
N HIS A 178 15.55 -35.02 8.21
CA HIS A 178 16.62 -34.01 8.20
C HIS A 178 16.28 -32.67 8.89
N ARG A 179 16.97 -32.42 10.01
CA ARG A 179 16.93 -31.15 10.75
C ARG A 179 17.40 -30.00 9.84
N ARG A 180 16.51 -29.05 9.54
CA ARG A 180 16.91 -27.68 9.18
C ARG A 180 16.57 -26.77 10.35
N PRO A 181 17.53 -26.03 10.92
CA PRO A 181 17.24 -25.00 11.92
C PRO A 181 16.29 -23.97 11.30
N LEU A 182 15.29 -23.54 12.07
CA LEU A 182 14.56 -22.32 11.77
C LEU A 182 15.51 -21.16 12.08
N TYR A 183 15.71 -20.25 11.12
CA TYR A 183 16.59 -19.09 11.28
C TYR A 183 15.71 -17.85 11.46
N GLN A 184 15.80 -17.21 12.62
CA GLN A 184 15.34 -15.84 12.78
C GLN A 184 16.58 -14.97 12.97
N CYS A 185 16.81 -14.02 12.08
CA CYS A 185 17.93 -13.08 12.19
C CYS A 185 17.38 -11.72 12.62
N ARG A 186 17.79 -11.23 13.79
CA ARG A 186 17.55 -9.86 14.24
C ARG A 186 18.83 -9.06 14.07
N ILE A 187 18.89 -8.17 13.09
CA ILE A 187 20.02 -7.24 12.92
C ILE A 187 19.82 -6.11 13.93
N GLN A 188 20.73 -6.00 14.92
CA GLN A 188 20.85 -4.82 15.77
C GLN A 188 22.05 -4.02 15.29
N LEU A 189 21.82 -2.81 14.77
CA LEU A 189 22.88 -1.83 14.55
C LEU A 189 23.24 -1.24 15.91
N GLN A 190 24.41 -1.61 16.45
CA GLN A 190 24.97 -0.91 17.60
C GLN A 190 25.83 0.24 17.09
N GLU A 191 25.38 1.46 17.39
CA GLU A 191 26.23 2.64 17.35
C GLU A 191 27.10 2.60 18.63
N GLU A 192 28.41 2.59 18.45
CA GLU A 192 29.38 2.45 19.54
C GLU A 192 29.44 3.74 20.38
N ASP A 193 28.62 3.82 21.44
CA ASP A 193 28.89 4.70 22.57
C ASP A 193 29.53 3.91 23.72
N HIS A 194 30.70 4.40 24.10
CA HIS A 194 31.64 3.86 25.07
C HIS A 194 31.01 3.35 26.38
N LYS A 195 31.38 2.12 26.77
CA LYS A 195 31.21 1.43 28.08
C LYS A 195 29.89 0.65 28.31
N PHE A 196 29.87 -0.61 27.85
CA PHE A 196 29.02 -1.65 28.47
C PHE A 196 29.88 -2.59 29.32
N ARG A 197 29.88 -2.36 30.63
CA ARG A 197 30.49 -3.24 31.64
C ARG A 197 29.62 -4.50 31.74
N ARG A 198 30.12 -5.66 31.29
CA ARG A 198 29.46 -6.97 31.52
C ARG A 198 29.29 -7.17 33.02
N SER A 199 28.05 -7.19 33.51
CA SER A 199 27.74 -7.81 34.81
C SER A 199 27.60 -9.31 34.59
N GLU A 200 28.59 -10.07 35.06
CA GLU A 200 28.52 -11.51 35.20
C GLU A 200 27.36 -11.88 36.16
N VAL A 201 26.43 -12.69 35.70
CA VAL A 201 25.52 -13.42 36.59
C VAL A 201 25.92 -14.89 36.51
N SER A 202 26.68 -15.33 37.52
CA SER A 202 27.08 -16.71 37.71
C SER A 202 25.88 -17.64 37.94
N PRO A 203 25.88 -18.86 37.37
CA PRO A 203 24.85 -19.85 37.62
C PRO A 203 25.27 -20.76 38.79
N HIS A 204 24.58 -20.70 39.93
CA HIS A 204 24.51 -21.84 40.87
C HIS A 204 23.40 -21.65 41.91
N ARG A 205 22.36 -22.49 41.85
CA ARG A 205 21.97 -23.40 42.95
C ARG A 205 20.86 -24.34 42.49
N LEU A 206 21.27 -25.58 42.23
CA LEU A 206 20.44 -26.76 42.41
C LEU A 206 19.99 -26.83 43.87
N CYS A 207 18.69 -26.95 44.12
CA CYS A 207 18.21 -27.59 45.35
C CYS A 207 17.07 -28.55 44.99
N ASN A 208 17.44 -29.82 44.91
CA ASN A 208 16.58 -30.98 45.00
C ASN A 208 15.82 -30.95 46.33
N ARG A 209 14.49 -31.12 46.32
CA ARG A 209 13.81 -31.81 47.43
C ARG A 209 12.77 -32.80 46.93
N ARG A 210 13.11 -34.05 47.25
CA ARG A 210 12.47 -35.34 46.98
C ARG A 210 11.02 -35.45 47.47
N ARG A 211 10.29 -36.30 46.73
CA ARG A 211 9.38 -37.39 47.16
C ARG A 211 8.35 -37.08 48.25
N ASN A 212 7.08 -37.35 47.90
CA ASN A 212 6.34 -38.39 48.60
C ASN A 212 5.33 -39.06 47.65
N SER A 213 5.63 -40.32 47.34
CA SER A 213 4.70 -41.32 46.84
C SER A 213 4.12 -42.05 48.04
N SER A 214 2.81 -42.00 48.25
CA SER A 214 2.11 -43.00 49.08
C SER A 214 0.59 -42.85 48.98
N LEU A 215 -0.04 -43.96 48.52
CA LEU A 215 -1.33 -44.50 49.00
C LEU A 215 -2.59 -43.75 48.54
N LEU A 216 -3.74 -44.36 48.26
CA LEU A 216 -4.21 -45.73 48.03
C LEU A 216 -5.66 -45.56 47.47
N ASN A 217 -6.15 -46.53 46.69
CA ASN A 217 -7.56 -46.70 46.29
C ASN A 217 -8.60 -46.31 47.36
N ARG A 218 -9.73 -45.70 46.97
CA ARG A 218 -11.11 -46.26 47.08
C ARG A 218 -12.23 -45.21 46.95
N MET A 219 -13.29 -45.63 46.23
CA MET A 219 -14.72 -45.25 46.31
C MET A 219 -15.06 -43.79 45.92
N GLY A 220 -16.00 -43.49 45.02
CA GLY A 220 -17.26 -44.16 44.71
C GLY A 220 -18.39 -43.20 45.10
N HIS A 221 -18.89 -42.42 44.14
CA HIS A 221 -20.27 -41.96 43.95
C HIS A 221 -20.37 -41.10 42.69
#